data_AF-A0A2S4PKG3-F1
#
_entry.id   AF-A0A2S4PKG3-F1
#
_cell.length_a   1.000
_cell.length_b   1.000
_cell.length_c   1.000
_cell.angle_alpha   90.00
_cell.angle_beta   90.00
_cell.angle_gamma   90.00
#
_symmetry.space_group_name_H-M   'P 1'
#
loop_
_entity.id
_entity.type
_entity.pdbx_description
1 polymer ?
#
loop_
_entity_poly.entity_id
_entity_poly.type
_entity_poly.pdbx_seq_one_letter_code
_entity_poly.pdbx_strand_id
1 'polypeptide(L)'
;MQLFALLLILNIQIYYIFAFPPSLLDLFADGNTSPATLSNDNPKGYECGNFFFSDSEINEALSIAIASVDKGFSFPRRYQGKLYSDSRFTEYLLWPIRKGHRILLETKNPDTTFRIVFTRNSNEVVDVVAKITTSDYTKCIKRDSSRQGPSNSVPESPNGYLCGHRFFSDESVQEYLALAQNKLGEMGKFPAPYVGLLYPKDSGLLIWPMLYKNNVHRSGNGNSGPYYLAMNKEGELVDVFVKGYKSNFLRCIQSRKPPTVPASDPFNKLSMPAPKSGYQCGRYFFDDNVLQENAEIAKNNAAYTVKGKYPKEHNGDPFNEPCLIWPILKDGSLFKKGNKGPYRFFLTLDYKVKSVASVVEGKLEVCERRTIVGKKYHDTSDYLCSMRRYSHIQLVEAAENACEKLNNRSFYPAKYEGPRFKMDGPYFTYPVLQHGPYEQKQIGPDRVVINLNCEVVGALTTVKGRFHK
;
A
#
# COMPACT_ATOMS: atom_id res chain seq x y z
N MET A 1 50.99 39.21 6.48
CA MET A 1 51.18 37.99 5.66
C MET A 1 51.36 36.70 6.47
N GLN A 2 52.02 36.70 7.64
CA GLN A 2 52.20 35.48 8.46
C GLN A 2 50.90 34.85 8.99
N LEU A 3 49.87 35.65 9.30
CA LEU A 3 48.59 35.12 9.81
C LEU A 3 47.79 34.32 8.76
N PHE A 4 47.91 34.71 7.49
CA PHE A 4 47.25 34.02 6.37
C PHE A 4 47.89 32.66 6.07
N ALA A 5 49.23 32.56 6.21
CA ALA A 5 49.94 31.29 6.06
C ALA A 5 49.53 30.30 7.17
N LEU A 6 49.36 30.77 8.40
CA LEU A 6 48.93 29.92 9.52
C LEU A 6 47.48 29.41 9.36
N LEU A 7 46.57 30.24 8.85
CA LEU A 7 45.18 29.84 8.55
C LEU A 7 45.07 28.85 7.37
N LEU A 8 45.97 28.94 6.39
CA LEU A 8 46.05 27.99 5.28
C LEU A 8 46.60 26.63 5.75
N ILE A 9 47.64 26.64 6.59
CA ILE A 9 48.20 25.41 7.16
C ILE A 9 47.20 24.71 8.09
N LEU A 10 46.47 25.47 8.93
CA LEU A 10 45.41 24.89 9.76
C LEU A 10 44.25 24.34 8.93
N ASN A 11 43.83 25.01 7.85
CA ASN A 11 42.78 24.49 6.98
C ASN A 11 43.20 23.19 6.28
N ILE A 12 44.45 23.09 5.83
CA ILE A 12 44.96 21.87 5.20
C ILE A 12 45.02 20.72 6.22
N GLN A 13 45.47 20.97 7.45
CA GLN A 13 45.51 19.91 8.47
C GLN A 13 44.12 19.49 8.97
N ILE A 14 43.18 20.44 9.10
CA ILE A 14 41.78 20.10 9.42
C ILE A 14 41.15 19.31 8.26
N TYR A 15 41.47 19.64 7.00
CA TYR A 15 41.01 18.86 5.85
C TYR A 15 41.60 17.43 5.83
N TYR A 16 42.81 17.21 6.35
CA TYR A 16 43.39 15.87 6.53
C TYR A 16 42.80 15.09 7.71
N ILE A 17 42.31 15.76 8.76
CA ILE A 17 41.63 15.12 9.89
C ILE A 17 40.18 14.77 9.56
N PHE A 18 39.53 15.53 8.66
CA PHE A 18 38.16 15.26 8.17
C PHE A 18 38.09 14.63 6.78
N ALA A 19 39.23 14.35 6.14
CA ALA A 19 39.29 13.40 5.04
C ALA A 19 38.99 12.02 5.62
N PHE A 20 37.73 11.60 5.50
CA PHE A 20 37.32 10.23 5.77
C PHE A 20 38.36 9.29 5.14
N PRO A 21 38.93 8.36 5.90
CA PRO A 21 39.89 7.43 5.34
C PRO A 21 39.25 6.72 4.13
N PRO A 22 39.92 6.63 2.98
CA PRO A 22 39.49 5.75 1.91
C PRO A 22 39.70 4.32 2.41
N SER A 23 38.73 3.75 3.13
CA SER A 23 38.57 2.31 3.43
C SER A 23 37.59 2.05 4.59
N LEU A 24 36.32 2.45 4.42
CA LEU A 24 35.21 1.67 5.02
C LEU A 24 34.42 0.89 3.95
N LEU A 25 34.78 1.08 2.68
CA LEU A 25 34.38 0.21 1.58
C LEU A 25 35.26 -1.05 1.50
N ASP A 26 36.51 -1.01 1.97
CA ASP A 26 37.41 -2.18 1.92
C ASP A 26 37.17 -3.19 3.07
N LEU A 27 36.64 -2.74 4.22
CA LEU A 27 36.22 -3.66 5.30
C LEU A 27 34.95 -4.45 4.98
N PHE A 28 34.28 -4.15 3.87
CA PHE A 28 33.26 -5.02 3.26
C PHE A 28 33.73 -5.67 1.95
N ALA A 29 34.97 -5.39 1.50
CA ALA A 29 35.56 -5.97 0.29
C ALA A 29 36.34 -7.27 0.56
N ASP A 30 36.60 -7.62 1.81
CA ASP A 30 37.09 -8.98 2.18
C ASP A 30 36.00 -10.05 2.12
N GLY A 31 34.82 -9.69 1.59
CA GLY A 31 33.87 -10.62 0.97
C GLY A 31 34.25 -10.98 -0.48
N ASN A 32 35.52 -10.88 -0.88
CA ASN A 32 36.07 -11.50 -2.08
C ASN A 32 36.10 -13.03 -1.94
N THR A 33 34.93 -13.63 -1.67
CA THR A 33 34.61 -14.89 -2.31
C THR A 33 34.45 -14.56 -3.79
N SER A 34 35.58 -14.49 -4.49
CA SER A 34 35.65 -14.80 -5.93
C SER A 34 34.71 -15.98 -6.15
N PRO A 35 33.86 -16.00 -7.20
CA PRO A 35 32.90 -17.09 -7.41
C PRO A 35 33.70 -18.38 -7.42
N ALA A 36 33.71 -19.04 -6.26
CA ALA A 36 34.34 -20.32 -6.06
C ALA A 36 33.72 -21.15 -7.16
N THR A 37 34.59 -21.73 -7.99
CA THR A 37 34.28 -22.70 -9.02
C THR A 37 33.14 -23.56 -8.49
N LEU A 38 31.90 -23.19 -8.87
CA LEU A 38 30.72 -23.68 -8.19
C LEU A 38 30.72 -25.17 -8.48
N SER A 39 30.90 -25.99 -7.45
CA SER A 39 30.30 -27.32 -7.47
C SER A 39 28.87 -27.14 -8.00
N ASN A 40 28.50 -27.89 -9.04
CA ASN A 40 27.27 -27.73 -9.83
C ASN A 40 25.93 -27.72 -9.04
N ASP A 41 25.99 -27.78 -7.71
CA ASP A 41 24.86 -27.62 -6.82
C ASP A 41 24.52 -26.13 -6.66
N ASN A 42 23.62 -25.63 -7.51
CA ASN A 42 22.98 -24.34 -7.31
C ASN A 42 22.26 -24.33 -5.95
N PRO A 43 22.71 -23.53 -4.97
CA PRO A 43 22.13 -23.55 -3.64
C PRO A 43 20.68 -23.06 -3.68
N LYS A 44 19.79 -23.71 -2.92
CA LYS A 44 18.40 -23.26 -2.73
C LYS A 44 18.32 -22.09 -1.77
N GLY A 45 17.45 -21.13 -2.07
CA GLY A 45 17.30 -19.95 -1.22
C GLY A 45 16.62 -18.78 -1.90
N TYR A 46 16.96 -17.57 -1.44
CA TYR A 46 16.36 -16.31 -1.87
C TYR A 46 17.44 -15.31 -2.31
N GLU A 47 17.35 -14.86 -3.56
CA GLU A 47 18.15 -13.78 -4.12
C GLU A 47 17.48 -12.43 -3.82
N CYS A 48 18.12 -11.66 -2.93
CA CYS A 48 17.67 -10.36 -2.46
C CYS A 48 18.58 -9.23 -3.00
N GLY A 49 18.88 -9.26 -4.29
CA GLY A 49 19.84 -8.36 -4.91
C GLY A 49 21.27 -8.87 -4.74
N ASN A 50 22.13 -8.09 -4.09
CA ASN A 50 23.51 -8.49 -3.81
C ASN A 50 23.67 -9.47 -2.63
N PHE A 51 22.57 -9.96 -2.08
CA PHE A 51 22.56 -10.92 -0.97
C PHE A 51 21.80 -12.18 -1.38
N PHE A 52 22.33 -13.34 -1.01
CA PHE A 52 21.67 -14.62 -1.15
C PHE A 52 21.46 -15.24 0.24
N PHE A 53 20.23 -15.62 0.57
CA PHE A 53 19.89 -16.30 1.82
C PHE A 53 19.54 -17.75 1.53
N SER A 54 20.28 -18.72 2.09
CA SER A 54 19.99 -20.14 1.87
C SER A 54 18.70 -20.55 2.60
N ASP A 55 18.05 -21.61 2.11
CA ASP A 55 16.88 -22.18 2.80
C ASP A 55 17.19 -22.53 4.26
N SER A 56 18.41 -22.99 4.57
CA SER A 56 18.84 -23.25 5.95
C SER A 56 18.85 -21.98 6.82
N GLU A 57 19.41 -20.87 6.33
CA GLU A 57 19.40 -19.58 7.04
C GLU A 57 17.96 -19.09 7.27
N ILE A 58 17.08 -19.29 6.28
CA ILE A 58 15.68 -18.88 6.34
C ILE A 58 14.88 -19.72 7.34
N ASN A 59 15.04 -21.05 7.33
CA ASN A 59 14.34 -21.96 8.24
C ASN A 59 14.82 -21.80 9.69
N GLU A 60 16.10 -21.53 9.89
CA GLU A 60 16.63 -21.21 11.21
C GLU A 60 16.02 -19.91 11.75
N ALA A 61 15.99 -18.85 10.93
CA ALA A 61 15.36 -17.60 11.29
C ALA A 61 13.86 -17.74 11.58
N LEU A 62 13.15 -18.54 10.78
CA LEU A 62 11.74 -18.85 10.99
C LEU A 62 11.50 -19.54 12.34
N SER A 63 12.32 -20.54 12.67
CA SER A 63 12.21 -21.28 13.92
C SER A 63 12.31 -20.34 15.14
N ILE A 64 13.25 -19.39 15.09
CA ILE A 64 13.40 -18.35 16.13
C ILE A 64 12.19 -17.41 16.13
N ALA A 65 11.73 -16.98 14.95
CA ALA A 65 10.62 -16.05 14.80
C ALA A 65 9.32 -16.61 15.40
N ILE A 66 8.98 -17.87 15.09
CA ILE A 66 7.80 -18.57 15.62
C ILE A 66 7.90 -18.68 17.15
N ALA A 67 9.06 -19.09 17.67
CA ALA A 67 9.29 -19.20 19.11
C ALA A 67 9.23 -17.84 19.84
N SER A 68 9.23 -16.72 19.12
CA SER A 68 9.18 -15.36 19.67
C SER A 68 7.81 -14.71 19.62
N VAL A 69 6.86 -15.30 18.89
CA VAL A 69 5.48 -14.81 18.79
C VAL A 69 4.88 -14.73 20.20
N ASP A 70 4.19 -13.62 20.48
CA ASP A 70 3.49 -13.32 21.74
C ASP A 70 4.36 -13.24 23.02
N LYS A 71 5.69 -13.31 22.92
CA LYS A 71 6.62 -13.16 24.07
C LYS A 71 6.91 -11.72 24.48
N GLY A 72 6.23 -10.74 23.89
CA GLY A 72 6.42 -9.31 24.19
C GLY A 72 7.71 -8.70 23.62
N PHE A 73 8.44 -9.41 22.77
CA PHE A 73 9.59 -8.86 22.05
C PHE A 73 9.15 -7.85 20.98
N SER A 74 10.10 -7.02 20.52
CA SER A 74 9.84 -6.04 19.45
C SER A 74 9.60 -6.66 18.07
N PHE A 75 9.85 -7.97 17.94
CA PHE A 75 9.63 -8.80 16.76
C PHE A 75 9.07 -10.17 17.20
N PRO A 76 8.33 -10.87 16.33
CA PRO A 76 7.93 -10.45 14.98
C PRO A 76 6.95 -9.27 14.97
N ARG A 77 6.94 -8.47 13.89
CA ARG A 77 6.02 -7.33 13.73
C ARG A 77 4.95 -7.64 12.69
N ARG A 78 3.71 -7.21 12.94
CA ARG A 78 2.65 -7.26 11.92
C ARG A 78 3.06 -6.46 10.67
N TYR A 79 2.89 -7.06 9.51
CA TYR A 79 3.09 -6.40 8.22
C TYR A 79 1.99 -5.36 7.96
N GLN A 80 2.36 -4.16 7.53
CA GLN A 80 1.42 -3.05 7.28
C GLN A 80 1.55 -2.45 5.86
N GLY A 81 2.18 -3.17 4.93
CA GLY A 81 2.39 -2.67 3.56
C GLY A 81 1.38 -3.19 2.54
N LYS A 82 1.57 -2.80 1.28
CA LYS A 82 0.69 -3.16 0.15
C LYS A 82 1.08 -4.45 -0.57
N LEU A 83 2.21 -5.07 -0.22
CA LEU A 83 2.72 -6.25 -0.94
C LEU A 83 1.82 -7.49 -0.78
N TYR A 84 1.05 -7.54 0.30
CA TYR A 84 0.13 -8.62 0.63
C TYR A 84 -1.30 -8.10 0.90
N SER A 85 -1.67 -6.95 0.32
CA SER A 85 -2.96 -6.29 0.57
C SER A 85 -4.19 -7.11 0.15
N ASP A 86 -3.98 -8.07 -0.75
CA ASP A 86 -5.07 -8.87 -1.32
C ASP A 86 -5.62 -9.89 -0.31
N SER A 87 -4.84 -10.25 0.72
CA SER A 87 -5.32 -11.09 1.81
C SER A 87 -5.77 -10.24 2.99
N ARG A 88 -7.01 -9.75 2.93
CA ARG A 88 -7.65 -9.03 4.06
C ARG A 88 -7.79 -9.89 5.32
N PHE A 89 -7.62 -11.20 5.20
CA PHE A 89 -7.90 -12.17 6.25
C PHE A 89 -6.65 -12.85 6.81
N THR A 90 -5.48 -12.67 6.18
CA THR A 90 -4.24 -13.30 6.65
C THR A 90 -3.37 -12.26 7.36
N GLU A 91 -3.09 -12.50 8.63
CA GLU A 91 -2.06 -11.77 9.35
C GLU A 91 -0.67 -12.26 8.93
N TYR A 92 0.07 -11.37 8.26
CA TYR A 92 1.49 -11.60 7.96
C TYR A 92 2.37 -10.94 9.02
N LEU A 93 3.42 -11.66 9.40
CA LEU A 93 4.41 -11.27 10.38
C LEU A 93 5.78 -11.11 9.70
N LEU A 94 6.55 -10.13 10.17
CA LEU A 94 7.90 -9.83 9.70
C LEU A 94 8.94 -10.16 10.78
N TRP A 95 9.99 -10.85 10.38
CA TRP A 95 11.16 -11.10 11.23
C TRP A 95 12.48 -10.70 10.55
N PRO A 96 13.37 -9.94 11.23
CA PRO A 96 14.67 -9.51 10.70
C PRO A 96 15.63 -10.66 10.41
N ILE A 97 16.31 -10.60 9.26
CA ILE A 97 17.41 -11.49 8.90
C ILE A 97 18.63 -10.70 8.45
N ARG A 98 19.83 -11.24 8.68
CA ARG A 98 21.10 -10.63 8.27
C ARG A 98 22.05 -11.72 7.80
N LYS A 99 22.77 -11.47 6.71
CA LYS A 99 23.70 -12.46 6.16
C LYS A 99 24.83 -12.76 7.17
N GLY A 100 25.08 -14.04 7.39
CA GLY A 100 26.15 -14.53 8.29
C GLY A 100 25.95 -14.25 9.77
N HIS A 101 24.81 -13.69 10.20
CA HIS A 101 24.59 -13.30 11.59
C HIS A 101 23.16 -13.61 12.04
N ARG A 102 23.04 -14.30 13.17
CA ARG A 102 21.76 -14.48 13.87
C ARG A 102 21.32 -13.17 14.52
N ILE A 103 20.03 -12.84 14.43
CA ILE A 103 19.47 -11.69 15.14
C ILE A 103 19.09 -12.14 16.55
N LEU A 104 19.66 -11.48 17.57
CA LEU A 104 19.32 -11.74 18.97
C LEU A 104 17.92 -11.23 19.30
N LEU A 105 17.17 -11.98 20.11
CA LEU A 105 15.78 -11.68 20.52
C LEU A 105 15.61 -10.28 21.13
N GLU A 106 16.62 -9.83 21.87
CA GLU A 106 16.62 -8.56 22.60
C GLU A 106 16.88 -7.34 21.70
N THR A 107 17.19 -7.57 20.41
CA THR A 107 17.52 -6.51 19.47
C THR A 107 16.28 -5.68 19.11
N LYS A 108 16.16 -4.49 19.70
CA LYS A 108 15.03 -3.57 19.44
C LYS A 108 15.02 -3.01 18.01
N ASN A 109 16.20 -2.72 17.46
CA ASN A 109 16.40 -2.05 16.18
C ASN A 109 17.47 -2.76 15.35
N PRO A 110 17.14 -3.91 14.72
CA PRO A 110 18.10 -4.65 13.93
C PRO A 110 18.54 -3.84 12.70
N ASP A 111 19.85 -3.62 12.55
CA ASP A 111 20.45 -2.97 11.37
C ASP A 111 20.46 -3.93 10.18
N THR A 112 19.27 -4.16 9.62
CA THR A 112 19.07 -4.91 8.40
C THR A 112 17.82 -4.43 7.68
N THR A 113 17.85 -4.49 6.36
CA THR A 113 16.73 -4.19 5.47
C THR A 113 15.98 -5.44 4.98
N PHE A 114 16.42 -6.64 5.37
CA PHE A 114 15.84 -7.90 4.93
C PHE A 114 14.95 -8.52 6.02
N ARG A 115 13.80 -9.05 5.62
CA ARG A 115 12.82 -9.67 6.53
C ARG A 115 12.31 -10.97 5.93
N ILE A 116 12.12 -12.00 6.74
CA ILE A 116 11.23 -13.11 6.36
C ILE A 116 9.78 -12.71 6.63
N VAL A 117 8.88 -13.21 5.80
CA VAL A 117 7.43 -13.08 5.92
C VAL A 117 6.85 -14.44 6.20
N PHE A 118 6.04 -14.55 7.24
CA PHE A 118 5.38 -15.79 7.63
C PHE A 118 4.00 -15.48 8.23
N THR A 119 3.18 -16.51 8.42
CA THR A 119 1.88 -16.37 9.10
C THR A 119 1.94 -17.02 10.47
N ARG A 120 1.12 -16.55 11.40
CA ARG A 120 1.08 -17.03 12.79
C ARG A 120 0.87 -18.56 12.90
N ASN A 121 0.14 -19.15 11.97
CA ASN A 121 -0.27 -20.55 12.00
C ASN A 121 0.51 -21.43 11.00
N SER A 122 1.52 -20.90 10.33
CA SER A 122 2.30 -21.65 9.34
C SER A 122 3.72 -21.91 9.84
N ASN A 123 4.20 -23.13 9.61
CA ASN A 123 5.60 -23.51 9.79
C ASN A 123 6.43 -23.27 8.51
N GLU A 124 5.88 -22.53 7.55
CA GLU A 124 6.51 -22.23 6.27
C GLU A 124 6.71 -20.72 6.10
N VAL A 125 7.84 -20.37 5.50
CA VAL A 125 8.09 -19.00 5.04
C VAL A 125 7.23 -18.71 3.82
N VAL A 126 6.42 -17.66 3.92
CA VAL A 126 5.64 -17.14 2.78
C VAL A 126 6.58 -16.51 1.75
N ASP A 127 7.52 -15.68 2.22
CA ASP A 127 8.45 -14.96 1.34
C ASP A 127 9.66 -14.40 2.11
N VAL A 128 10.66 -13.93 1.36
CA VAL A 128 11.71 -13.06 1.88
C VAL A 128 11.58 -11.71 1.20
N VAL A 129 11.59 -10.64 1.98
CA VAL A 129 11.40 -9.28 1.47
C VAL A 129 12.56 -8.37 1.84
N ALA A 130 12.87 -7.43 0.96
CA ALA A 130 13.84 -6.38 1.19
C ALA A 130 13.17 -5.01 1.19
N LYS A 131 13.59 -4.15 2.12
CA LYS A 131 13.13 -2.77 2.19
C LYS A 131 13.71 -1.96 1.02
N ILE A 132 12.87 -1.20 0.33
CA ILE A 132 13.28 -0.32 -0.78
C ILE A 132 13.40 1.13 -0.31
N THR A 133 13.99 2.01 -1.13
CA THR A 133 14.27 3.41 -0.77
C THR A 133 13.03 4.25 -0.41
N THR A 134 11.82 3.81 -0.80
CA THR A 134 10.54 4.43 -0.37
C THR A 134 10.04 3.95 0.99
N SER A 135 10.83 3.15 1.70
CA SER A 135 10.45 2.43 2.92
C SER A 135 9.39 1.33 2.77
N ASP A 136 8.94 1.04 1.55
CA ASP A 136 8.16 -0.15 1.22
C ASP A 136 9.03 -1.41 1.18
N TYR A 137 8.43 -2.55 0.84
CA TYR A 137 9.10 -3.83 0.66
C TYR A 137 8.92 -4.36 -0.76
N THR A 138 9.92 -5.09 -1.24
CA THR A 138 9.84 -5.94 -2.45
C THR A 138 10.22 -7.37 -2.10
N LYS A 139 9.64 -8.32 -2.83
CA LYS A 139 9.97 -9.74 -2.72
C LYS A 139 11.37 -10.01 -3.27
N CYS A 140 12.07 -10.95 -2.64
CA CYS A 140 13.27 -11.55 -3.17
C CYS A 140 12.89 -12.71 -4.10
N ILE A 141 13.79 -13.07 -5.01
CA ILE A 141 13.52 -14.17 -5.96
C ILE A 141 13.91 -15.48 -5.30
N LYS A 142 12.93 -16.38 -5.12
CA LYS A 142 13.20 -17.74 -4.67
C LYS A 142 13.90 -18.54 -5.77
N ARG A 143 15.06 -19.09 -5.45
CA ARG A 143 15.88 -19.98 -6.28
C ARG A 143 15.64 -21.42 -5.84
N ASP A 144 14.93 -22.18 -6.65
CA ASP A 144 14.76 -23.62 -6.44
C ASP A 144 15.82 -24.39 -7.23
N SER A 145 16.43 -25.42 -6.64
CA SER A 145 17.57 -26.16 -7.22
C SER A 145 17.26 -26.92 -8.52
N SER A 146 15.99 -27.01 -8.93
CA SER A 146 15.56 -27.87 -10.05
C SER A 146 15.41 -27.15 -11.39
N ARG A 147 15.67 -25.83 -11.48
CA ARG A 147 15.66 -25.13 -12.78
C ARG A 147 16.81 -24.12 -12.87
N GLN A 148 17.76 -24.41 -13.75
CA GLN A 148 18.72 -23.43 -14.27
C GLN A 148 18.07 -22.42 -15.25
N GLY A 149 16.77 -22.55 -15.54
CA GLY A 149 15.94 -21.50 -16.13
C GLY A 149 15.22 -20.67 -15.06
N PRO A 150 14.69 -19.47 -15.39
CA PRO A 150 13.98 -18.61 -14.42
C PRO A 150 12.97 -19.43 -13.60
N SER A 151 13.26 -19.62 -12.31
CA SER A 151 12.49 -20.44 -11.38
C SER A 151 11.31 -19.67 -10.81
N ASN A 152 10.26 -20.41 -10.46
CA ASN A 152 8.85 -20.00 -10.30
C ASN A 152 8.21 -19.81 -11.67
N SER A 153 7.38 -20.79 -12.06
CA SER A 153 6.45 -20.77 -13.21
C SER A 153 6.42 -19.40 -13.87
N VAL A 154 7.37 -19.14 -14.79
CA VAL A 154 7.21 -18.00 -15.69
C VAL A 154 5.81 -18.26 -16.24
N PRO A 155 4.85 -17.37 -15.96
CA PRO A 155 3.51 -17.59 -16.45
C PRO A 155 3.66 -17.87 -17.94
N GLU A 156 2.92 -18.79 -18.55
CA GLU A 156 3.15 -19.19 -19.95
C GLU A 156 3.16 -18.01 -20.96
N SER A 157 2.78 -16.81 -20.51
CA SER A 157 2.95 -15.50 -21.12
C SER A 157 2.96 -14.44 -20.01
N PRO A 158 4.10 -14.10 -19.38
CA PRO A 158 4.14 -12.94 -18.51
C PRO A 158 3.69 -11.71 -19.32
N ASN A 159 3.01 -10.76 -18.66
CA ASN A 159 2.59 -9.50 -19.30
C ASN A 159 3.14 -8.27 -18.56
N GLY A 160 4.20 -8.46 -17.79
CA GLY A 160 4.85 -7.39 -17.04
C GLY A 160 5.71 -7.85 -15.87
N TYR A 161 6.01 -6.88 -15.00
CA TYR A 161 6.97 -6.98 -13.90
C TYR A 161 6.35 -6.47 -12.60
N LEU A 162 6.45 -7.27 -11.54
CA LEU A 162 6.06 -6.90 -10.19
C LEU A 162 7.29 -6.41 -9.41
N CYS A 163 7.33 -5.10 -9.15
CA CYS A 163 8.37 -4.42 -8.37
C CYS A 163 7.77 -3.93 -7.05
N GLY A 164 7.91 -4.71 -5.98
CA GLY A 164 7.18 -4.45 -4.73
C GLY A 164 5.67 -4.57 -4.94
N HIS A 165 4.90 -3.55 -4.54
CA HIS A 165 3.45 -3.52 -4.74
C HIS A 165 3.02 -2.96 -6.10
N ARG A 166 3.98 -2.60 -6.97
CA ARG A 166 3.68 -2.00 -8.27
C ARG A 166 3.88 -3.00 -9.38
N PHE A 167 2.90 -3.08 -10.25
CA PHE A 167 2.96 -3.84 -11.48
C PHE A 167 3.23 -2.90 -12.66
N PHE A 168 4.21 -3.24 -13.49
CA PHE A 168 4.54 -2.56 -14.74
C PHE A 168 4.20 -3.49 -15.89
N SER A 169 3.23 -3.14 -16.72
CA SER A 169 2.89 -3.96 -17.88
C SER A 169 3.98 -3.92 -18.94
N ASP A 170 4.03 -4.92 -19.80
CA ASP A 170 5.00 -4.94 -20.91
C ASP A 170 4.86 -3.70 -21.79
N GLU A 171 3.65 -3.22 -22.06
CA GLU A 171 3.43 -1.99 -22.84
C GLU A 171 4.05 -0.76 -22.14
N SER A 172 3.91 -0.68 -20.81
CA SER A 172 4.50 0.41 -20.03
C SER A 172 6.03 0.33 -20.03
N VAL A 173 6.59 -0.88 -19.90
CA VAL A 173 8.04 -1.10 -19.95
C VAL A 173 8.59 -0.76 -21.33
N GLN A 174 7.89 -1.11 -22.41
CA GLN A 174 8.27 -0.73 -23.77
C GLN A 174 8.19 0.79 -24.00
N GLU A 175 7.19 1.50 -23.43
CA GLU A 175 7.17 2.96 -23.46
C GLU A 175 8.43 3.55 -22.79
N TYR A 176 8.79 3.03 -21.61
CA TYR A 176 9.99 3.49 -20.91
C TYR A 176 11.28 3.16 -21.65
N LEU A 177 11.34 1.99 -22.30
CA LEU A 177 12.48 1.59 -23.12
C LEU A 177 12.64 2.52 -24.33
N ALA A 178 11.56 2.82 -25.04
CA ALA A 178 11.58 3.76 -26.16
C ALA A 178 12.05 5.16 -25.73
N LEU A 179 11.61 5.64 -24.57
CA LEU A 179 12.11 6.89 -23.99
C LEU A 179 13.62 6.83 -23.69
N ALA A 180 14.10 5.71 -23.15
CA ALA A 180 15.52 5.52 -22.84
C ALA A 180 16.37 5.46 -24.12
N GLN A 181 15.90 4.74 -25.14
CA GLN A 181 16.55 4.61 -26.45
C GLN A 181 16.69 5.95 -27.16
N ASN A 182 15.62 6.77 -27.14
CA ASN A 182 15.64 8.12 -27.70
C ASN A 182 16.65 9.06 -27.02
N LYS A 183 17.16 8.69 -25.84
CA LYS A 183 18.15 9.45 -25.06
C LYS A 183 19.54 8.84 -25.08
N LEU A 184 19.75 7.74 -25.81
CA LEU A 184 21.08 7.18 -26.00
C LEU A 184 21.99 8.17 -26.74
N GLY A 185 23.18 8.42 -26.18
CA GLY A 185 24.16 9.34 -26.75
C GLY A 185 23.91 10.83 -26.46
N GLU A 186 22.77 11.20 -25.86
CA GLU A 186 22.56 12.57 -25.41
C GLU A 186 23.37 12.88 -24.14
N MET A 187 23.83 14.13 -24.00
CA MET A 187 24.45 14.60 -22.77
C MET A 187 23.38 14.81 -21.68
N GLY A 188 23.13 13.77 -20.89
CA GLY A 188 22.20 13.79 -19.77
C GLY A 188 22.66 12.91 -18.60
N LYS A 189 21.93 12.95 -17.49
CA LYS A 189 22.20 12.07 -16.34
C LYS A 189 21.81 10.61 -16.61
N PHE A 190 20.83 10.39 -17.47
CA PHE A 190 20.39 9.08 -17.93
C PHE A 190 20.31 9.02 -19.47
N PRO A 191 20.51 7.85 -20.09
CA PRO A 191 20.87 6.57 -19.46
C PRO A 191 22.22 6.60 -18.72
N ALA A 192 22.31 5.94 -17.57
CA ALA A 192 23.51 5.93 -16.73
C ALA A 192 24.11 4.52 -16.68
N PRO A 193 25.44 4.36 -16.57
CA PRO A 193 26.04 3.05 -16.33
C PRO A 193 25.46 2.39 -15.06
N TYR A 194 25.20 1.09 -15.14
CA TYR A 194 24.82 0.29 -13.98
C TYR A 194 26.01 0.17 -13.02
N VAL A 195 25.79 0.50 -11.74
CA VAL A 195 26.83 0.47 -10.68
C VAL A 195 26.48 -0.48 -9.51
N GLY A 196 25.55 -1.40 -9.72
CA GLY A 196 25.15 -2.38 -8.71
C GLY A 196 25.93 -3.69 -8.80
N LEU A 197 25.49 -4.68 -8.02
CA LEU A 197 26.14 -6.00 -7.89
C LEU A 197 25.31 -7.15 -8.47
N LEU A 198 24.17 -6.88 -9.14
CA LEU A 198 23.37 -7.92 -9.80
C LEU A 198 24.04 -8.46 -11.06
N TYR A 199 24.84 -7.63 -11.72
CA TYR A 199 25.54 -7.94 -12.95
C TYR A 199 27.03 -7.64 -12.79
N PRO A 200 27.89 -8.31 -13.58
CA PRO A 200 29.31 -7.99 -13.65
C PRO A 200 29.54 -6.50 -13.97
N LYS A 201 30.59 -5.91 -13.39
CA LYS A 201 30.91 -4.47 -13.57
C LYS A 201 31.22 -4.11 -15.03
N ASP A 202 31.70 -5.08 -15.80
CA ASP A 202 32.06 -5.00 -17.22
C ASP A 202 30.89 -5.33 -18.17
N SER A 203 29.70 -5.63 -17.64
CA SER A 203 28.50 -5.92 -18.44
C SER A 203 28.09 -4.77 -19.36
N GLY A 204 28.55 -3.54 -19.09
CA GLY A 204 28.26 -2.37 -19.92
C GLY A 204 26.78 -1.97 -19.94
N LEU A 205 25.99 -2.47 -18.98
CA LEU A 205 24.57 -2.18 -18.88
C LEU A 205 24.34 -0.71 -18.55
N LEU A 206 23.31 -0.16 -19.16
CA LEU A 206 22.78 1.18 -18.89
C LEU A 206 21.45 1.05 -18.16
N ILE A 207 21.14 2.01 -17.30
CA ILE A 207 19.90 2.06 -16.53
C ILE A 207 19.11 3.31 -16.86
N TRP A 208 17.78 3.18 -16.83
CA TRP A 208 16.85 4.27 -17.01
C TRP A 208 15.77 4.26 -15.93
N PRO A 209 15.53 5.37 -15.21
CA PRO A 209 14.46 5.44 -14.22
C PRO A 209 13.11 5.47 -14.91
N MET A 210 12.17 4.64 -14.46
CA MET A 210 10.83 4.57 -15.08
C MET A 210 9.89 5.67 -14.57
N LEU A 211 9.95 5.96 -13.25
CA LEU A 211 9.02 6.88 -12.58
C LEU A 211 9.75 7.93 -11.74
N TYR A 212 9.16 9.12 -11.63
CA TYR A 212 9.47 10.13 -10.62
C TYR A 212 8.18 10.75 -10.08
N LYS A 213 7.98 10.70 -8.76
CA LYS A 213 6.73 11.16 -8.10
C LYS A 213 5.46 10.63 -8.78
N ASN A 214 5.48 9.37 -9.20
CA ASN A 214 4.41 8.67 -9.94
C ASN A 214 4.19 9.10 -11.39
N ASN A 215 4.99 10.02 -11.92
CA ASN A 215 4.94 10.39 -13.33
C ASN A 215 6.04 9.67 -14.12
N VAL A 216 5.79 9.44 -15.40
CA VAL A 216 6.80 8.90 -16.33
C VAL A 216 8.02 9.82 -16.37
N HIS A 217 9.21 9.24 -16.25
CA HIS A 217 10.46 10.02 -16.32
C HIS A 217 10.84 10.27 -17.78
N ARG A 218 10.69 11.52 -18.26
CA ARG A 218 10.91 11.88 -19.67
C ARG A 218 12.22 12.61 -19.96
N SER A 219 12.75 13.35 -18.99
CA SER A 219 13.83 14.33 -19.22
C SER A 219 15.23 13.73 -19.25
N GLY A 220 15.43 12.52 -18.71
CA GLY A 220 16.77 11.96 -18.43
C GLY A 220 17.56 12.75 -17.36
N ASN A 221 17.00 13.85 -16.85
CA ASN A 221 17.61 14.76 -15.89
C ASN A 221 16.71 14.92 -14.66
N GLY A 222 17.32 14.98 -13.47
CA GLY A 222 16.64 15.24 -12.20
C GLY A 222 16.72 14.09 -11.19
N ASN A 223 15.80 14.14 -10.23
CA ASN A 223 15.63 13.10 -9.23
C ASN A 223 14.95 11.89 -9.88
N SER A 224 15.50 10.70 -9.64
CA SER A 224 14.94 9.44 -10.10
C SER A 224 14.15 8.77 -8.98
N GLY A 225 13.06 8.10 -9.34
CA GLY A 225 12.37 7.19 -8.43
C GLY A 225 13.17 5.91 -8.17
N PRO A 226 12.58 4.95 -7.44
CA PRO A 226 13.26 3.72 -7.08
C PRO A 226 13.21 2.66 -8.20
N TYR A 227 12.38 2.83 -9.24
CA TYR A 227 12.15 1.82 -10.26
C TYR A 227 12.94 2.15 -11.53
N TYR A 228 13.66 1.15 -12.04
CA TYR A 228 14.55 1.28 -13.19
C TYR A 228 14.36 0.09 -14.13
N LEU A 229 14.59 0.33 -15.42
CA LEU A 229 14.90 -0.72 -16.38
C LEU A 229 16.41 -0.70 -16.66
N ALA A 230 16.97 -1.85 -17.00
CA ALA A 230 18.31 -1.98 -17.56
C ALA A 230 18.24 -2.38 -19.02
N MET A 231 19.17 -1.84 -19.79
CA MET A 231 19.36 -2.14 -21.19
C MET A 231 20.84 -2.34 -21.51
N ASN A 232 21.12 -3.12 -22.56
CA ASN A 232 22.48 -3.27 -23.08
C ASN A 232 22.90 -2.03 -23.89
N LYS A 233 24.09 -2.07 -24.50
CA LYS A 233 24.63 -0.95 -25.27
C LYS A 233 23.84 -0.71 -26.56
N GLU A 234 23.19 -1.76 -27.05
CA GLU A 234 22.32 -1.77 -28.23
C GLU A 234 20.92 -1.21 -27.90
N GLY A 235 20.63 -0.92 -26.63
CA GLY A 235 19.35 -0.39 -26.18
C GLY A 235 18.26 -1.44 -26.01
N GLU A 236 18.59 -2.72 -26.00
CA GLU A 236 17.65 -3.83 -25.77
C GLU A 236 17.40 -4.00 -24.28
N LEU A 237 16.14 -4.28 -23.90
CA LEU A 237 15.76 -4.52 -22.50
C LEU A 237 16.44 -5.79 -21.96
N VAL A 238 17.16 -5.64 -20.84
CA VAL A 238 17.81 -6.75 -20.13
C VAL A 238 17.01 -7.17 -18.91
N ASP A 239 16.56 -6.23 -18.08
CA ASP A 239 15.79 -6.52 -16.86
C ASP A 239 15.08 -5.26 -16.32
N VAL A 240 14.22 -5.45 -15.32
CA VAL A 240 13.57 -4.40 -14.55
C VAL A 240 13.89 -4.62 -13.07
N PHE A 241 14.32 -3.57 -12.37
CA PHE A 241 14.65 -3.66 -10.94
C PHE A 241 14.24 -2.45 -10.13
N VAL A 242 14.23 -2.64 -8.81
CA VAL A 242 13.96 -1.61 -7.82
C VAL A 242 15.20 -1.35 -6.96
N LYS A 243 15.46 -0.07 -6.68
CA LYS A 243 16.57 0.40 -5.84
C LYS A 243 16.23 0.23 -4.36
N GLY A 244 16.96 -0.68 -3.74
CA GLY A 244 17.06 -0.89 -2.30
C GLY A 244 17.99 0.10 -1.60
N TYR A 245 18.18 -0.11 -0.30
CA TYR A 245 19.16 0.65 0.49
C TYR A 245 20.60 0.23 0.16
N LYS A 246 21.56 1.11 0.50
CA LYS A 246 23.01 0.87 0.32
C LYS A 246 23.37 0.46 -1.12
N SER A 247 22.70 1.07 -2.11
CA SER A 247 22.87 0.77 -3.55
C SER A 247 22.61 -0.67 -3.94
N ASN A 248 21.88 -1.44 -3.12
CA ASN A 248 21.37 -2.75 -3.51
C ASN A 248 20.27 -2.58 -4.57
N PHE A 249 20.32 -3.34 -5.65
CA PHE A 249 19.27 -3.39 -6.66
C PHE A 249 18.61 -4.77 -6.58
N LEU A 250 17.28 -4.80 -6.60
CA LEU A 250 16.49 -6.03 -6.52
C LEU A 250 15.73 -6.21 -7.84
N ARG A 251 15.94 -7.34 -8.51
CA ARG A 251 15.18 -7.69 -9.71
C ARG A 251 13.68 -7.72 -9.40
N CYS A 252 12.88 -7.23 -10.33
CA CYS A 252 11.44 -7.37 -10.27
C CYS A 252 11.04 -8.77 -10.73
N ILE A 253 9.96 -9.30 -10.16
CA ILE A 253 9.49 -10.64 -10.52
C ILE A 253 8.64 -10.50 -11.78
N GLN A 254 9.03 -11.17 -12.85
CA GLN A 254 8.20 -11.26 -14.03
C GLN A 254 6.88 -11.96 -13.66
N SER A 255 5.76 -11.32 -13.93
CA SER A 255 4.47 -11.76 -13.41
C SER A 255 3.38 -11.49 -14.43
N ARG A 256 2.31 -12.28 -14.39
CA ARG A 256 1.06 -11.89 -15.01
C ARG A 256 0.35 -10.99 -14.02
N LYS A 257 -0.05 -9.78 -14.43
CA LYS A 257 -1.15 -9.12 -13.74
C LYS A 257 -2.27 -10.14 -13.72
N PRO A 258 -2.82 -10.52 -12.54
CA PRO A 258 -4.06 -11.29 -12.54
C PRO A 258 -4.99 -10.58 -13.51
N PRO A 259 -5.56 -11.30 -14.51
CA PRO A 259 -6.50 -10.66 -15.42
C PRO A 259 -7.44 -9.88 -14.53
N THR A 260 -7.48 -8.57 -14.72
CA THR A 260 -8.42 -7.74 -13.97
C THR A 260 -9.75 -8.23 -14.51
N VAL A 261 -10.33 -9.19 -13.79
CA VAL A 261 -11.46 -9.99 -14.25
C VAL A 261 -12.45 -8.97 -14.77
N PRO A 262 -12.83 -9.02 -16.06
CA PRO A 262 -13.72 -8.03 -16.63
C PRO A 262 -14.88 -7.85 -15.65
N ALA A 263 -15.29 -6.61 -15.37
CA ALA A 263 -16.37 -6.35 -14.41
C ALA A 263 -17.65 -7.14 -14.76
N SER A 264 -17.75 -7.64 -16.00
CA SER A 264 -18.79 -8.51 -16.53
C SER A 264 -18.67 -10.02 -16.21
N ASP A 265 -17.60 -10.51 -15.60
CA ASP A 265 -17.47 -11.95 -15.29
C ASP A 265 -18.43 -12.34 -14.15
N PRO A 266 -19.41 -13.24 -14.40
CA PRO A 266 -20.37 -13.67 -13.39
C PRO A 266 -19.72 -14.32 -12.15
N PHE A 267 -18.48 -14.81 -12.22
CA PHE A 267 -17.77 -15.40 -11.07
C PHE A 267 -17.16 -14.36 -10.12
N ASN A 268 -17.04 -13.09 -10.52
CA ASN A 268 -16.64 -12.01 -9.61
C ASN A 268 -17.71 -11.71 -8.55
N LYS A 269 -18.94 -12.26 -8.72
CA LYS A 269 -19.98 -12.29 -7.68
C LYS A 269 -19.63 -13.14 -6.46
N LEU A 270 -18.53 -13.91 -6.46
CA LEU A 270 -18.14 -14.77 -5.33
C LEU A 270 -17.16 -14.10 -4.36
N SER A 271 -16.47 -13.03 -4.76
CA SER A 271 -15.63 -12.24 -3.87
C SER A 271 -16.44 -11.15 -3.17
N MET A 272 -17.57 -11.55 -2.59
CA MET A 272 -18.42 -10.62 -1.86
C MET A 272 -17.73 -10.26 -0.55
N PRO A 273 -17.51 -8.96 -0.27
CA PRO A 273 -17.03 -8.59 1.05
C PRO A 273 -18.02 -9.14 2.08
N ALA A 274 -17.54 -9.84 3.11
CA ALA A 274 -18.39 -10.37 4.16
C ALA A 274 -19.29 -9.24 4.72
N PRO A 275 -20.55 -9.54 5.10
CA PRO A 275 -21.42 -8.57 5.75
C PRO A 275 -20.67 -7.86 6.90
N LYS A 276 -20.75 -6.53 6.93
CA LYS A 276 -20.09 -5.72 7.95
C LYS A 276 -21.13 -5.12 8.86
N SER A 277 -21.03 -5.40 10.15
CA SER A 277 -21.84 -4.74 11.18
C SER A 277 -21.11 -3.53 11.75
N GLY A 278 -21.86 -2.52 12.18
CA GLY A 278 -21.30 -1.26 12.65
C GLY A 278 -22.36 -0.21 12.95
N TYR A 279 -21.93 1.04 13.04
CA TYR A 279 -22.79 2.19 13.36
C TYR A 279 -22.77 3.23 12.24
N GLN A 280 -23.94 3.65 11.79
CA GLN A 280 -24.15 4.64 10.74
C GLN A 280 -24.44 6.03 11.36
N CYS A 281 -23.52 6.97 11.19
CA CYS A 281 -23.66 8.36 11.61
C CYS A 281 -23.76 9.29 10.39
N GLY A 282 -24.98 9.53 9.91
CA GLY A 282 -25.20 10.30 8.68
C GLY A 282 -24.65 9.56 7.47
N ARG A 283 -23.56 10.07 6.87
CA ARG A 283 -22.89 9.41 5.71
C ARG A 283 -21.71 8.50 6.10
N TYR A 284 -21.35 8.46 7.38
CA TYR A 284 -20.18 7.71 7.85
C TYR A 284 -20.61 6.40 8.50
N PHE A 285 -19.91 5.32 8.15
CA PHE A 285 -20.09 4.00 8.75
C PHE A 285 -18.86 3.64 9.58
N PHE A 286 -19.07 3.21 10.82
CA PHE A 286 -18.04 2.78 11.75
C PHE A 286 -18.14 1.28 11.96
N ASP A 287 -17.20 0.53 11.39
CA ASP A 287 -17.14 -0.94 11.40
C ASP A 287 -16.90 -1.50 12.81
N ASP A 288 -17.66 -2.52 13.20
CA ASP A 288 -17.56 -3.14 14.53
C ASP A 288 -16.14 -3.65 14.83
N ASN A 289 -15.39 -4.16 13.84
CA ASN A 289 -14.02 -4.63 14.06
C ASN A 289 -13.09 -3.45 14.42
N VAL A 290 -13.22 -2.33 13.71
CA VAL A 290 -12.44 -1.11 14.01
C VAL A 290 -12.79 -0.58 15.39
N LEU A 291 -14.07 -0.59 15.76
CA LEU A 291 -14.51 -0.16 17.08
C LEU A 291 -14.02 -1.10 18.19
N GLN A 292 -14.00 -2.42 17.97
CA GLN A 292 -13.43 -3.39 18.90
C GLN A 292 -11.92 -3.20 19.10
N GLU A 293 -11.16 -3.01 18.02
CA GLU A 293 -9.72 -2.70 18.11
C GLU A 293 -9.49 -1.42 18.93
N ASN A 294 -10.29 -0.39 18.71
CA ASN A 294 -10.24 0.84 19.49
C ASN A 294 -10.62 0.63 20.97
N ALA A 295 -11.56 -0.27 21.25
CA ALA A 295 -11.97 -0.61 22.61
C ALA A 295 -10.82 -1.26 23.39
N GLU A 296 -10.07 -2.17 22.76
CA GLU A 296 -8.87 -2.78 23.33
C GLU A 296 -7.75 -1.76 23.53
N ILE A 297 -7.54 -0.83 22.59
CA ILE A 297 -6.61 0.29 22.78
C ILE A 297 -7.03 1.13 23.99
N ALA A 298 -8.33 1.36 24.17
CA ALA A 298 -8.83 2.14 25.29
C ALA A 298 -8.61 1.46 26.63
N LYS A 299 -8.88 0.16 26.69
CA LYS A 299 -8.64 -0.70 27.86
C LYS A 299 -7.16 -0.71 28.25
N ASN A 300 -6.28 -0.91 27.27
CA ASN A 300 -4.83 -0.90 27.51
C ASN A 300 -4.34 0.47 28.00
N ASN A 301 -4.84 1.56 27.43
CA ASN A 301 -4.45 2.92 27.84
C ASN A 301 -4.91 3.28 29.25
N ALA A 302 -6.05 2.74 29.70
CA ALA A 302 -6.55 2.99 31.06
C ALA A 302 -5.62 2.48 32.16
N ALA A 303 -4.84 1.43 31.87
CA ALA A 303 -3.84 0.91 32.80
C ALA A 303 -2.65 1.87 33.00
N TYR A 304 -2.37 2.74 32.02
CA TYR A 304 -1.26 3.68 32.06
C TYR A 304 -1.80 5.05 32.49
N THR A 305 -1.81 5.27 33.81
CA THR A 305 -2.45 6.34 34.61
C THR A 305 -2.07 7.78 34.26
N VAL A 306 -2.09 8.19 33.00
CA VAL A 306 -1.89 9.59 32.61
C VAL A 306 -3.23 10.31 32.75
N LYS A 307 -3.46 10.86 33.95
CA LYS A 307 -4.62 11.71 34.25
C LYS A 307 -4.85 12.73 33.12
N GLY A 308 -6.07 12.76 32.59
CA GLY A 308 -6.50 13.73 31.58
C GLY A 308 -6.54 13.24 30.12
N LYS A 309 -6.09 12.00 29.84
CA LYS A 309 -6.26 11.36 28.52
C LYS A 309 -7.53 10.51 28.47
N TYR A 310 -8.04 10.30 27.25
CA TYR A 310 -9.22 9.51 26.97
C TYR A 310 -9.02 8.01 27.27
N PRO A 311 -10.09 7.23 27.49
CA PRO A 311 -11.49 7.66 27.49
C PRO A 311 -11.84 8.45 28.76
N LYS A 312 -12.93 9.23 28.71
CA LYS A 312 -13.44 9.96 29.89
C LYS A 312 -14.73 9.32 30.38
N GLU A 313 -14.96 9.33 31.67
CA GLU A 313 -16.29 9.01 32.21
C GLU A 313 -17.31 10.02 31.69
N HIS A 314 -18.48 9.51 31.33
CA HIS A 314 -19.62 10.25 30.84
C HIS A 314 -20.89 9.70 31.49
N ASN A 315 -21.66 10.57 32.12
CA ASN A 315 -22.94 10.23 32.72
C ASN A 315 -23.96 11.29 32.31
N GLY A 316 -24.76 10.96 31.29
CA GLY A 316 -25.74 11.86 30.70
C GLY A 316 -26.16 11.40 29.31
N ASP A 317 -26.83 12.28 28.57
CA ASP A 317 -27.31 11.97 27.22
C ASP A 317 -26.17 11.49 26.30
N PRO A 318 -26.43 10.50 25.43
CA PRO A 318 -27.74 9.95 25.10
C PRO A 318 -28.14 8.70 25.88
N PHE A 319 -27.31 8.21 26.81
CA PHE A 319 -27.57 6.93 27.51
C PHE A 319 -28.08 7.09 28.94
N ASN A 320 -27.82 8.24 29.58
CA ASN A 320 -28.23 8.51 30.97
C ASN A 320 -27.79 7.45 31.98
N GLU A 321 -26.66 6.78 31.69
CA GLU A 321 -26.00 5.81 32.57
C GLU A 321 -24.48 5.97 32.45
N PRO A 322 -23.71 5.61 33.51
CA PRO A 322 -22.25 5.71 33.50
C PRO A 322 -21.63 4.93 32.34
N CYS A 323 -20.83 5.62 31.54
CA CYS A 323 -20.10 5.04 30.42
C CYS A 323 -18.80 5.80 30.17
N LEU A 324 -18.04 5.33 29.20
CA LEU A 324 -16.78 5.93 28.77
C LEU A 324 -16.96 6.54 27.38
N ILE A 325 -16.44 7.75 27.17
CA ILE A 325 -16.52 8.47 25.89
C ILE A 325 -15.14 8.81 25.34
N TRP A 326 -14.93 8.58 24.04
CA TRP A 326 -13.70 8.92 23.32
C TRP A 326 -14.03 9.58 21.96
N PRO A 327 -13.49 10.76 21.62
CA PRO A 327 -13.63 11.30 20.28
C PRO A 327 -12.99 10.40 19.22
N ILE A 328 -13.66 10.19 18.10
CA ILE A 328 -13.12 9.45 16.95
C ILE A 328 -13.10 10.32 15.70
N LEU A 329 -12.19 10.00 14.78
CA LEU A 329 -12.12 10.60 13.47
C LEU A 329 -13.13 9.95 12.52
N LYS A 330 -13.28 10.53 11.32
CA LYS A 330 -14.23 10.08 10.30
C LYS A 330 -13.99 8.66 9.76
N ASP A 331 -12.76 8.19 9.89
CA ASP A 331 -12.33 6.84 9.52
C ASP A 331 -12.49 5.83 10.68
N GLY A 332 -13.04 6.27 11.81
CA GLY A 332 -13.21 5.47 13.01
C GLY A 332 -12.00 5.44 13.93
N SER A 333 -10.84 5.98 13.53
CA SER A 333 -9.64 5.96 14.38
C SER A 333 -9.79 6.84 15.62
N LEU A 334 -9.16 6.42 16.73
CA LEU A 334 -9.16 7.19 17.97
C LEU A 334 -8.47 8.55 17.80
N PHE A 335 -9.12 9.61 18.28
CA PHE A 335 -8.54 10.93 18.34
C PHE A 335 -7.34 10.99 19.29
N LYS A 336 -6.22 11.56 18.81
CA LYS A 336 -4.98 11.74 19.60
C LYS A 336 -4.73 13.20 20.01
N LYS A 337 -4.87 14.15 19.08
CA LYS A 337 -4.60 15.58 19.30
C LYS A 337 -5.32 16.47 18.28
N GLY A 338 -5.53 17.76 18.62
CA GLY A 338 -6.12 18.77 17.73
C GLY A 338 -7.62 19.02 17.95
N ASN A 339 -8.36 19.31 16.89
CA ASN A 339 -9.79 19.55 16.96
C ASN A 339 -10.56 18.23 17.03
N LYS A 340 -11.35 18.08 18.10
CA LYS A 340 -12.23 16.93 18.30
C LYS A 340 -13.31 17.02 17.22
N GLY A 341 -13.33 16.07 16.29
CA GLY A 341 -14.36 15.97 15.26
C GLY A 341 -15.76 15.79 15.89
N PRO A 342 -16.83 15.66 15.09
CA PRO A 342 -18.18 15.56 15.64
C PRO A 342 -18.48 14.17 16.24
N TYR A 343 -17.70 13.13 15.96
CA TYR A 343 -18.02 11.76 16.38
C TYR A 343 -17.48 11.41 17.76
N ARG A 344 -18.25 10.61 18.50
CA ARG A 344 -17.95 10.13 19.85
C ARG A 344 -18.18 8.63 19.88
N PHE A 345 -17.15 7.91 20.31
CA PHE A 345 -17.19 6.49 20.56
C PHE A 345 -17.52 6.25 22.04
N PHE A 346 -18.58 5.49 22.29
CA PHE A 346 -19.04 5.15 23.62
C PHE A 346 -18.68 3.70 23.95
N LEU A 347 -18.12 3.54 25.13
CA LEU A 347 -17.71 2.28 25.73
C LEU A 347 -18.47 2.08 27.03
N THR A 348 -18.77 0.85 27.38
CA THR A 348 -19.17 0.49 28.75
C THR A 348 -17.98 0.66 29.71
N LEU A 349 -18.22 0.60 31.03
CA LEU A 349 -17.14 0.68 32.03
C LEU A 349 -16.14 -0.49 31.95
N ASP A 350 -16.55 -1.63 31.37
CA ASP A 350 -15.70 -2.78 31.06
C ASP A 350 -15.08 -2.71 29.65
N TYR A 351 -15.06 -1.53 29.03
CA TYR A 351 -14.44 -1.26 27.72
C TYR A 351 -15.03 -2.09 26.57
N LYS A 352 -16.31 -2.44 26.60
CA LYS A 352 -17.00 -3.01 25.44
C LYS A 352 -17.60 -1.91 24.57
N VAL A 353 -17.65 -2.15 23.26
CA VAL A 353 -18.31 -1.26 22.29
C VAL A 353 -19.78 -1.11 22.71
N LYS A 354 -20.17 0.11 23.08
CA LYS A 354 -21.56 0.43 23.42
C LYS A 354 -22.29 1.05 22.23
N SER A 355 -21.72 2.13 21.68
CA SER A 355 -22.29 2.81 20.52
C SER A 355 -21.32 3.83 19.91
N VAL A 356 -21.74 4.46 18.82
CA VAL A 356 -21.18 5.71 18.31
C VAL A 356 -22.26 6.77 18.34
N ALA A 357 -21.90 8.02 18.60
CA ALA A 357 -22.79 9.17 18.46
C ALA A 357 -22.11 10.29 17.65
N SER A 358 -22.91 11.15 17.03
CA SER A 358 -22.43 12.39 16.43
C SER A 358 -22.95 13.61 17.17
N VAL A 359 -22.13 14.64 17.27
CA VAL A 359 -22.53 15.96 17.76
C VAL A 359 -23.20 16.72 16.62
N VAL A 360 -24.51 16.94 16.74
CA VAL A 360 -25.35 17.70 15.82
C VAL A 360 -25.95 18.87 16.60
N GLU A 361 -25.65 20.10 16.19
CA GLU A 361 -26.13 21.32 16.88
C GLU A 361 -25.81 21.35 18.40
N GLY A 362 -24.66 20.79 18.77
CA GLY A 362 -24.22 20.72 20.17
C GLY A 362 -24.84 19.57 20.98
N LYS A 363 -25.79 18.81 20.42
CA LYS A 363 -26.40 17.63 21.04
C LYS A 363 -25.79 16.34 20.51
N LEU A 364 -25.74 15.31 21.36
CA LEU A 364 -25.25 13.99 20.98
C LEU A 364 -26.40 13.14 20.44
N GLU A 365 -26.31 12.76 19.17
CA GLU A 365 -27.27 11.86 18.52
C GLU A 365 -26.65 10.49 18.33
N VAL A 366 -27.30 9.45 18.88
CA VAL A 366 -26.85 8.05 18.74
C VAL A 366 -26.94 7.65 17.28
N CYS A 367 -25.85 7.05 16.80
CA CYS A 367 -25.79 6.52 15.45
C CYS A 367 -26.54 5.19 15.36
N GLU A 368 -27.20 4.97 14.24
CA GLU A 368 -28.01 3.77 14.04
C GLU A 368 -27.10 2.56 13.82
N ARG A 369 -27.32 1.46 14.56
CA ARG A 369 -26.59 0.22 14.30
C ARG A 369 -27.09 -0.38 12.99
N ARG A 370 -26.18 -0.69 12.07
CA ARG A 370 -26.50 -1.27 10.76
C ARG A 370 -25.58 -2.43 10.41
N THR A 371 -26.10 -3.37 9.64
CA THR A 371 -25.32 -4.41 8.98
C THR A 371 -25.39 -4.16 7.48
N ILE A 372 -24.25 -3.79 6.89
CA ILE A 372 -24.10 -3.67 5.44
C ILE A 372 -23.90 -5.09 4.92
N VAL A 373 -24.93 -5.64 4.28
CA VAL A 373 -24.88 -6.97 3.67
C VAL A 373 -23.98 -6.88 2.44
N GLY A 374 -22.98 -7.76 2.34
CA GLY A 374 -22.06 -7.80 1.21
C GLY A 374 -22.72 -8.07 -0.15
N LYS A 375 -23.94 -8.59 -0.13
CA LYS A 375 -24.76 -8.81 -1.32
C LYS A 375 -25.45 -7.52 -1.71
N LYS A 376 -24.84 -6.82 -2.65
CA LYS A 376 -25.46 -5.70 -3.34
C LYS A 376 -26.46 -6.24 -4.38
N TYR A 377 -27.71 -5.87 -4.24
CA TYR A 377 -28.78 -6.13 -5.18
C TYR A 377 -28.98 -4.91 -6.08
N HIS A 378 -28.04 -4.66 -6.98
CA HIS A 378 -28.20 -3.57 -7.95
C HIS A 378 -29.44 -3.81 -8.83
N ASP A 379 -30.16 -2.74 -9.17
CA ASP A 379 -31.13 -2.76 -10.26
C ASP A 379 -30.42 -3.18 -11.56
N THR A 380 -30.88 -4.26 -12.17
CA THR A 380 -30.29 -4.87 -13.38
C THR A 380 -30.69 -4.19 -14.67
N SER A 381 -31.52 -3.15 -14.62
CA SER A 381 -32.03 -2.44 -15.78
C SER A 381 -30.99 -1.51 -16.39
N ASP A 382 -31.04 -1.36 -17.70
CA ASP A 382 -30.43 -0.22 -18.38
C ASP A 382 -31.33 1.00 -18.24
N TYR A 383 -30.73 2.20 -18.22
CA TYR A 383 -31.49 3.44 -18.09
C TYR A 383 -31.27 4.35 -19.29
N LEU A 384 -32.36 4.87 -19.84
CA LEU A 384 -32.35 5.93 -20.83
C LEU A 384 -32.49 7.29 -20.11
N CYS A 385 -31.38 8.00 -19.98
CA CYS A 385 -31.32 9.34 -19.41
C CYS A 385 -31.30 10.36 -20.55
N SER A 386 -32.43 11.03 -20.78
CA SER A 386 -32.63 11.90 -21.95
C SER A 386 -32.39 11.13 -23.27
N MET A 387 -31.36 11.47 -24.04
CA MET A 387 -30.99 10.79 -25.30
C MET A 387 -29.84 9.78 -25.13
N ARG A 388 -29.41 9.51 -23.89
CA ARG A 388 -28.25 8.63 -23.61
C ARG A 388 -28.68 7.38 -22.88
N ARG A 389 -28.28 6.23 -23.39
CA ARG A 389 -28.47 4.93 -22.72
C ARG A 389 -27.22 4.61 -21.91
N TYR A 390 -27.44 4.30 -20.64
CA TYR A 390 -26.42 3.78 -19.73
C TYR A 390 -26.70 2.31 -19.46
N SER A 391 -25.69 1.46 -19.68
CA SER A 391 -25.81 0.06 -19.35
C SER A 391 -25.79 -0.14 -17.83
N HIS A 392 -26.40 -1.23 -17.37
CA HIS A 392 -26.30 -1.66 -15.97
C HIS A 392 -24.85 -1.64 -15.45
N ILE A 393 -23.89 -2.14 -16.24
CA ILE A 393 -22.47 -2.20 -15.87
C ILE A 393 -21.91 -0.79 -15.61
N GLN A 394 -22.20 0.18 -16.49
CA GLN A 394 -21.74 1.57 -16.30
C GLN A 394 -22.30 2.20 -15.02
N LEU A 395 -23.55 1.88 -14.68
CA LEU A 395 -24.19 2.38 -13.45
C LEU A 395 -23.58 1.74 -12.21
N VAL A 396 -23.28 0.44 -12.23
CA VAL A 396 -22.61 -0.26 -11.14
C VAL A 396 -21.20 0.30 -10.93
N GLU A 397 -20.42 0.49 -12.00
CA GLU A 397 -19.09 1.12 -11.90
C GLU A 397 -19.16 2.53 -11.29
N ALA A 398 -20.14 3.34 -11.70
CA ALA A 398 -20.36 4.65 -11.11
C ALA A 398 -20.79 4.56 -9.63
N ALA A 399 -21.60 3.56 -9.27
CA ALA A 399 -22.04 3.32 -7.90
C ALA A 399 -20.89 2.87 -6.97
N GLU A 400 -19.99 2.00 -7.44
CA GLU A 400 -18.80 1.61 -6.68
C GLU A 400 -17.87 2.80 -6.43
N ASN A 401 -17.60 3.59 -7.48
CA ASN A 401 -16.82 4.83 -7.37
C ASN A 401 -17.46 5.84 -6.40
N ALA A 402 -18.78 5.93 -6.40
CA ALA A 402 -19.54 6.76 -5.48
C ALA A 402 -19.42 6.26 -4.04
N CYS A 403 -19.50 4.94 -3.84
CA CYS A 403 -19.40 4.28 -2.54
C CYS A 403 -18.05 4.57 -1.87
N GLU A 404 -16.95 4.44 -2.60
CA GLU A 404 -15.61 4.78 -2.10
C GLU A 404 -15.50 6.24 -1.65
N LYS A 405 -16.31 7.12 -2.25
CA LYS A 405 -16.33 8.56 -1.97
C LYS A 405 -17.39 8.98 -0.98
N LEU A 406 -18.27 8.09 -0.51
CA LEU A 406 -19.36 8.41 0.44
C LEU A 406 -18.82 9.06 1.72
N ASN A 407 -17.63 8.65 2.17
CA ASN A 407 -16.95 9.18 3.36
C ASN A 407 -16.07 10.42 3.08
N ASN A 408 -15.80 10.74 1.82
CA ASN A 408 -14.89 11.81 1.46
C ASN A 408 -15.58 13.19 1.49
N ARG A 409 -14.79 14.26 1.62
CA ARG A 409 -15.29 15.65 1.52
C ARG A 409 -15.51 16.07 0.05
N SER A 410 -15.96 15.16 -0.81
CA SER A 410 -16.27 15.44 -2.21
C SER A 410 -17.70 15.97 -2.36
N PHE A 411 -17.95 16.71 -3.44
CA PHE A 411 -19.30 17.17 -3.82
C PHE A 411 -20.26 16.00 -4.13
N TYR A 412 -19.70 14.88 -4.58
CA TYR A 412 -20.42 13.65 -4.86
C TYR A 412 -19.83 12.48 -4.05
N PRO A 413 -20.64 11.46 -3.70
CA PRO A 413 -22.08 11.38 -3.94
C PRO A 413 -22.89 12.42 -3.14
N ALA A 414 -23.93 12.99 -3.76
CA ALA A 414 -24.76 14.05 -3.19
C ALA A 414 -26.10 13.49 -2.71
N LYS A 415 -26.59 13.93 -1.55
CA LYS A 415 -27.90 13.48 -1.00
C LYS A 415 -29.02 13.75 -2.01
N TYR A 416 -29.92 12.77 -2.18
CA TYR A 416 -31.09 12.89 -3.05
C TYR A 416 -32.37 12.90 -2.20
N GLU A 417 -33.21 13.92 -2.43
CA GLU A 417 -34.45 14.17 -1.68
C GLU A 417 -35.69 14.11 -2.58
N GLY A 418 -35.57 13.54 -3.79
CA GLY A 418 -36.69 13.39 -4.72
C GLY A 418 -37.55 12.14 -4.47
N PRO A 419 -38.37 11.74 -5.48
CA PRO A 419 -39.23 10.56 -5.40
C PRO A 419 -38.53 9.27 -4.95
N ARG A 420 -39.26 8.38 -4.28
CA ARG A 420 -38.72 7.10 -3.81
C ARG A 420 -38.48 6.14 -4.98
N PHE A 421 -37.48 5.27 -4.82
CA PHE A 421 -37.21 4.15 -5.72
C PHE A 421 -37.78 2.85 -5.15
N LYS A 422 -37.75 1.78 -5.93
CA LYS A 422 -38.23 0.46 -5.50
C LYS A 422 -37.45 -0.10 -4.30
N MET A 423 -36.15 0.21 -4.22
CA MET A 423 -35.29 -0.16 -3.10
C MET A 423 -35.30 0.95 -2.04
N ASP A 424 -35.20 0.58 -0.77
CA ASP A 424 -35.26 1.55 0.33
C ASP A 424 -34.05 2.49 0.37
N GLY A 425 -34.32 3.74 0.78
CA GLY A 425 -33.33 4.79 0.96
C GLY A 425 -32.64 4.76 2.33
N PRO A 426 -31.85 5.80 2.68
CA PRO A 426 -31.68 7.07 1.98
C PRO A 426 -30.85 6.95 0.70
N TYR A 427 -31.07 7.91 -0.21
CA TYR A 427 -30.49 7.90 -1.56
C TYR A 427 -29.43 8.98 -1.76
N PHE A 428 -28.49 8.68 -2.65
CA PHE A 428 -27.45 9.59 -3.09
C PHE A 428 -27.29 9.52 -4.60
N THR A 429 -26.82 10.60 -5.20
CA THR A 429 -26.57 10.69 -6.64
C THR A 429 -25.08 10.84 -6.93
N TYR A 430 -24.62 10.24 -8.02
CA TYR A 430 -23.23 10.36 -8.48
C TYR A 430 -23.17 10.48 -10.02
N PRO A 431 -22.28 11.30 -10.60
CA PRO A 431 -22.14 11.45 -12.04
C PRO A 431 -21.82 10.15 -12.77
N VAL A 432 -22.50 9.91 -13.90
CA VAL A 432 -22.20 8.78 -14.79
C VAL A 432 -21.63 9.35 -16.09
N LEU A 433 -20.46 8.87 -16.49
CA LEU A 433 -19.85 9.24 -17.76
C LEU A 433 -20.17 8.21 -18.83
N GLN A 434 -20.32 8.68 -20.06
CA GLN A 434 -20.51 7.81 -21.21
C GLN A 434 -19.23 7.01 -21.53
N HIS A 435 -18.06 7.60 -21.26
CA HIS A 435 -16.76 7.00 -21.49
C HIS A 435 -15.82 7.29 -20.31
N GLY A 436 -15.29 6.24 -19.69
CA GLY A 436 -14.23 6.32 -18.68
C GLY A 436 -14.67 6.75 -17.26
N PRO A 437 -13.73 6.73 -16.31
CA PRO A 437 -13.98 7.12 -14.92
C PRO A 437 -14.13 8.64 -14.76
N TYR A 438 -14.93 9.07 -13.78
CA TYR A 438 -15.20 10.48 -13.51
C TYR A 438 -13.94 11.27 -13.07
N GLU A 439 -13.51 12.20 -13.93
CA GLU A 439 -12.59 13.29 -13.59
C GLU A 439 -13.36 14.58 -13.28
N GLN A 440 -12.96 15.31 -12.23
CA GLN A 440 -13.74 16.40 -11.62
C GLN A 440 -14.15 17.57 -12.54
N LYS A 441 -13.57 17.71 -13.74
CA LYS A 441 -13.67 18.94 -14.54
C LYS A 441 -14.98 19.10 -15.33
N GLN A 442 -15.70 18.03 -15.65
CA GLN A 442 -16.95 18.14 -16.42
C GLN A 442 -18.02 17.21 -15.85
N ILE A 443 -18.98 17.80 -15.15
CA ILE A 443 -20.13 17.06 -14.61
C ILE A 443 -21.25 17.13 -15.66
N GLY A 444 -21.54 16.00 -16.32
CA GLY A 444 -22.69 15.88 -17.23
C GLY A 444 -24.04 16.07 -16.50
N PRO A 445 -25.19 15.98 -17.18
CA PRO A 445 -26.50 16.07 -16.52
C PRO A 445 -26.93 14.75 -15.84
N ASP A 446 -26.33 13.64 -16.24
CA ASP A 446 -26.79 12.29 -15.89
C ASP A 446 -26.13 11.76 -14.60
N ARG A 447 -26.92 11.10 -13.75
CA ARG A 447 -26.50 10.58 -12.45
C ARG A 447 -27.02 9.16 -12.24
N VAL A 448 -26.23 8.33 -11.58
CA VAL A 448 -26.68 7.09 -10.96
C VAL A 448 -27.23 7.47 -9.58
N VAL A 449 -28.31 6.81 -9.17
CA VAL A 449 -28.84 6.89 -7.82
C VAL A 449 -28.43 5.63 -7.07
N ILE A 450 -27.84 5.81 -5.90
CA ILE A 450 -27.41 4.73 -5.02
C ILE A 450 -28.03 4.85 -3.64
N ASN A 451 -28.19 3.73 -2.94
CA ASN A 451 -28.54 3.72 -1.51
C ASN A 451 -27.28 3.60 -0.63
N LEU A 452 -27.45 3.51 0.69
CA LEU A 452 -26.34 3.33 1.65
C LEU A 452 -25.63 1.98 1.54
N ASN A 453 -26.26 0.97 0.95
CA ASN A 453 -25.61 -0.32 0.65
C ASN A 453 -24.77 -0.24 -0.64
N CYS A 454 -24.69 0.95 -1.25
CA CYS A 454 -24.03 1.19 -2.53
C CYS A 454 -24.64 0.38 -3.68
N GLU A 455 -25.94 0.09 -3.59
CA GLU A 455 -26.71 -0.56 -4.64
C GLU A 455 -27.21 0.49 -5.63
N VAL A 456 -27.24 0.15 -6.92
CA VAL A 456 -27.87 1.00 -7.94
C VAL A 456 -29.37 0.87 -7.74
N VAL A 457 -30.05 1.98 -7.46
CA VAL A 457 -31.52 1.99 -7.27
C VAL A 457 -32.24 2.69 -8.43
N GLY A 458 -31.48 3.38 -9.29
CA GLY A 458 -32.00 4.13 -10.43
C GLY A 458 -30.95 4.96 -11.15
N ALA A 459 -31.38 5.67 -12.19
CA ALA A 459 -30.60 6.74 -12.82
C ALA A 459 -31.52 7.94 -13.12
N LEU A 460 -30.94 9.14 -13.13
CA LEU A 460 -31.66 10.38 -13.38
C LEU A 460 -30.87 11.32 -14.28
N THR A 461 -31.58 12.20 -14.97
CA THR A 461 -30.99 13.27 -15.78
C THR A 461 -31.45 14.61 -15.25
N THR A 462 -30.52 15.55 -15.11
CA THR A 462 -30.85 16.93 -14.73
C THR A 462 -31.36 17.66 -15.98
N VAL A 463 -32.67 17.87 -16.06
CA VAL A 463 -33.25 18.70 -17.13
C VAL A 463 -32.95 20.15 -16.77
N LYS A 464 -32.19 20.86 -17.62
CA LYS A 464 -32.10 22.32 -17.52
C LYS A 464 -33.48 22.88 -17.87
N GLY A 465 -34.30 23.11 -16.85
CA GLY A 465 -35.52 23.89 -17.02
C GLY A 465 -35.11 25.26 -17.57
N ARG A 466 -35.54 25.60 -18.79
CA ARG A 466 -35.66 27.02 -19.15
C ARG A 466 -36.73 27.56 -18.22
N PHE A 467 -36.31 28.13 -17.10
CA PHE A 467 -37.18 29.06 -16.38
C PHE A 467 -37.38 30.25 -17.32
N HIS A 468 -38.45 30.20 -18.12
CA HIS A 468 -39.00 31.42 -18.70
C HIS A 468 -39.49 32.24 -17.51
N LYS A 469 -38.76 33.32 -17.22
CA LYS A 469 -39.14 34.32 -16.23
C LYS A 469 -40.36 35.08 -16.72
#